data_AF-A0A7J5EBG4-F1
#
_entry.id   AF-A0A7J5EBG4-F1
#
_cell.length_a   1.000
_cell.length_b   1.000
_cell.length_c   1.000
_cell.angle_alpha   90.00
_cell.angle_beta   90.00
_cell.angle_gamma   90.00
#
_symmetry.space_group_name_H-M   'P 1'
#
loop_
_entity.id
_entity.type
_entity.pdbx_description
1 polymer ?
#
loop_
_entity_poly.entity_id
_entity_poly.type
_entity_poly.pdbx_seq_one_letter_code
_entity_poly.pdbx_strand_id
1 'polypeptide(L)'
;MVEELLKYNNSLTSYSRFNTREVNIGSVPLGGKNPIRIQSMTTTDTMNTIATVEQTIRMVESGCEYVRITAPSINEAKNLQNIKNELRKRGYIVPLIADIHFTPNAAEVAARIVEKVRVNPGNYIDKKKFNIIEYTDEQYNEEVERIYERFSPLVKICKEYGTAMRVGTNHGSLSDRIMSRYGDTPLGMVESALEFVRICEDLNYRDIVLSMKASNTQV
;
A
#
# COMPACT_ATOMS: atom_id res chain seq x y z
N MET A 1 -10.32 -29.00 10.34
CA MET A 1 -9.83 -27.64 10.65
C MET A 1 -8.86 -27.11 9.58
N VAL A 2 -7.88 -27.88 9.10
CA VAL A 2 -7.02 -27.48 7.94
C VAL A 2 -7.78 -27.54 6.60
N GLU A 3 -8.69 -28.50 6.42
CA GLU A 3 -9.49 -28.61 5.18
C GLU A 3 -10.46 -27.43 4.95
N GLU A 4 -10.95 -26.77 6.01
CA GLU A 4 -11.78 -25.56 5.88
C GLU A 4 -10.98 -24.33 5.48
N LEU A 5 -9.71 -24.24 5.89
CA LEU A 5 -8.79 -23.15 5.53
C LEU A 5 -8.36 -23.20 4.06
N LEU A 6 -8.61 -24.31 3.35
CA LEU A 6 -8.18 -24.53 1.97
C LEU A 6 -9.24 -24.18 0.90
N LYS A 7 -10.44 -23.73 1.28
CA LYS A 7 -11.43 -23.17 0.34
C LYS A 7 -11.11 -21.70 0.00
N TYR A 8 -9.91 -21.43 -0.51
CA TYR A 8 -9.52 -20.09 -0.97
C TYR A 8 -10.11 -19.72 -2.36
N ASN A 9 -10.72 -20.68 -3.05
CA ASN A 9 -11.43 -20.43 -4.31
C ASN A 9 -12.82 -21.07 -4.29
N ASN A 10 -13.73 -20.48 -5.06
CA ASN A 10 -15.10 -21.00 -5.24
C ASN A 10 -15.16 -22.13 -6.28
N SER A 11 -14.12 -22.28 -7.11
CA SER A 11 -14.00 -23.31 -8.14
C SER A 11 -12.56 -23.40 -8.65
N LEU A 12 -12.11 -24.64 -8.90
CA LEU A 12 -10.81 -24.93 -9.51
C LEU A 12 -10.81 -24.82 -11.04
N THR A 13 -11.99 -24.83 -11.66
CA THR A 13 -12.15 -24.94 -13.13
C THR A 13 -12.89 -23.78 -13.75
N SER A 14 -13.52 -22.92 -12.94
CA SER A 14 -14.26 -21.76 -13.43
C SER A 14 -13.84 -20.51 -12.69
N TYR A 15 -13.70 -19.41 -13.43
CA TYR A 15 -13.46 -18.12 -12.82
C TYR A 15 -14.64 -17.72 -11.91
N SER A 16 -14.33 -17.39 -10.67
CA SER A 16 -15.24 -16.71 -9.77
C SER A 16 -14.50 -15.56 -9.11
N ARG A 17 -15.03 -14.35 -9.24
CA ARG A 17 -14.49 -13.19 -8.54
C ARG A 17 -14.69 -13.34 -7.03
N PHE A 18 -13.67 -13.05 -6.24
CA PHE A 18 -13.81 -12.99 -4.78
C PHE A 18 -14.61 -11.73 -4.38
N ASN A 19 -15.61 -11.91 -3.51
CA ASN A 19 -16.44 -10.81 -3.03
C ASN A 19 -15.62 -9.92 -2.09
N THR A 20 -15.50 -8.64 -2.43
CA THR A 20 -14.70 -7.68 -1.66
C THR A 20 -15.50 -6.42 -1.36
N ARG A 21 -15.08 -5.67 -0.35
CA ARG A 21 -15.52 -4.29 -0.15
C ARG A 21 -15.11 -3.43 -1.35
N GLU A 22 -15.94 -2.45 -1.68
CA GLU A 22 -15.57 -1.37 -2.59
C GLU A 22 -14.75 -0.31 -1.86
N VAL A 23 -13.63 0.10 -2.47
CA VAL A 23 -12.74 1.14 -1.97
C VAL A 23 -12.70 2.26 -2.99
N ASN A 24 -13.05 3.47 -2.55
CA ASN A 24 -13.02 4.66 -3.39
C ASN A 24 -11.59 5.16 -3.55
N ILE A 25 -11.14 5.36 -4.79
CA ILE A 25 -9.81 5.88 -5.13
C ILE A 25 -10.01 6.98 -6.18
N GLY A 26 -10.22 8.21 -5.71
CA GLY A 26 -10.65 9.31 -6.58
C GLY A 26 -11.95 8.97 -7.30
N SER A 27 -11.99 9.19 -8.61
CA SER A 27 -13.15 8.89 -9.46
C SER A 27 -13.24 7.45 -9.95
N VAL A 28 -12.27 6.58 -9.60
CA VAL A 28 -12.19 5.21 -10.13
C VAL A 28 -12.17 4.22 -8.95
N PRO A 29 -13.32 3.63 -8.55
CA PRO A 29 -13.39 2.71 -7.41
C PRO A 29 -12.82 1.31 -7.73
N LEU A 30 -12.33 0.63 -6.70
CA LEU A 30 -11.75 -0.72 -6.76
C LEU A 30 -12.55 -1.70 -5.88
N GLY A 31 -12.67 -2.96 -6.30
CA GLY A 31 -13.35 -4.01 -5.52
C GLY A 31 -14.87 -4.05 -5.75
N GLY A 32 -15.61 -4.75 -4.90
CA GLY A 32 -17.07 -4.86 -5.00
C GLY A 32 -17.53 -5.51 -6.31
N LYS A 33 -18.25 -4.75 -7.15
CA LYS A 33 -18.69 -5.16 -8.50
C LYS A 33 -17.92 -4.48 -9.64
N ASN A 34 -16.96 -3.61 -9.32
CA ASN A 34 -16.15 -2.89 -10.32
C ASN A 34 -15.22 -3.83 -11.09
N PRO A 35 -14.80 -3.51 -12.33
CA PRO A 35 -13.83 -4.31 -13.06
C PRO A 35 -12.47 -4.39 -12.36
N ILE A 36 -11.61 -5.30 -12.83
CA ILE A 36 -10.19 -5.31 -12.45
C ILE A 36 -9.55 -4.05 -13.03
N ARG A 37 -8.84 -3.29 -12.18
CA ARG A 37 -8.27 -2.01 -12.57
C ARG A 37 -6.84 -2.15 -13.08
N ILE A 38 -6.51 -1.44 -14.16
CA ILE A 38 -5.17 -1.39 -14.73
C ILE A 38 -4.37 -0.27 -14.04
N GLN A 39 -3.25 -0.64 -13.42
CA GLN A 39 -2.35 0.30 -12.76
C GLN A 39 -0.93 0.14 -13.31
N SER A 40 -0.22 1.26 -13.44
CA SER A 40 1.21 1.26 -13.75
C SER A 40 1.97 2.28 -12.89
N MET A 41 3.29 2.39 -13.05
CA MET A 41 4.16 3.24 -12.25
C MET A 41 5.08 4.07 -13.14
N THR A 42 5.26 5.34 -12.81
CA THR A 42 6.23 6.21 -13.49
C THR A 42 7.66 5.77 -13.20
N THR A 43 8.57 6.14 -14.09
CA THR A 43 10.01 5.90 -13.97
C THR A 43 10.81 7.20 -13.96
N THR A 44 10.15 8.33 -14.21
CA THR A 44 10.76 9.66 -14.12
C THR A 44 11.08 10.02 -12.68
N ASP A 45 12.04 10.93 -12.50
CA ASP A 45 12.26 11.60 -11.22
C ASP A 45 11.04 12.44 -10.87
N THR A 46 10.43 12.17 -9.72
CA THR A 46 9.26 12.90 -9.22
C THR A 46 9.53 14.40 -9.04
N MET A 47 10.78 14.82 -8.85
CA MET A 47 11.12 16.25 -8.80
C MET A 47 11.09 16.92 -10.18
N ASN A 48 11.16 16.15 -11.27
CA ASN A 48 10.89 16.64 -12.61
C ASN A 48 9.38 16.57 -12.91
N THR A 49 8.67 17.62 -12.50
CA THR A 49 7.21 17.74 -12.63
C THR A 49 6.74 17.49 -14.06
N ILE A 50 7.32 18.19 -15.05
CA ILE A 50 6.86 18.09 -16.44
C ILE A 50 7.10 16.70 -17.01
N ALA A 51 8.29 16.12 -16.81
CA ALA A 51 8.56 14.76 -17.30
C ALA A 51 7.58 13.74 -16.69
N THR A 52 7.28 13.85 -15.41
CA THR A 52 6.33 12.96 -14.72
C THR A 52 4.90 13.17 -15.21
N VAL A 53 4.49 14.40 -15.50
CA VAL A 53 3.19 14.72 -16.12
C VAL A 53 3.09 14.11 -17.51
N GLU A 54 4.08 14.30 -18.39
CA GLU A 54 4.06 13.75 -19.76
C GLU A 54 4.03 12.22 -19.74
N GLN A 55 4.82 11.58 -18.86
CA GLN A 55 4.78 10.12 -18.73
C GLN A 55 3.42 9.64 -18.21
N THR A 56 2.84 10.36 -17.24
CA THR A 56 1.50 10.04 -16.70
C THR A 56 0.43 10.11 -17.79
N ILE A 57 0.46 11.16 -18.62
CA ILE A 57 -0.48 11.31 -19.75
C ILE A 57 -0.36 10.14 -20.71
N ARG A 58 0.87 9.80 -21.15
CA ARG A 58 1.10 8.65 -22.04
C ARG A 58 0.57 7.33 -21.47
N MET A 59 0.71 7.12 -20.16
CA MET A 59 0.18 5.93 -19.49
C MET A 59 -1.35 5.91 -19.53
N VAL A 60 -2.00 7.04 -19.24
CA VAL A 60 -3.46 7.18 -19.28
C VAL A 60 -3.99 6.96 -20.70
N GLU A 61 -3.36 7.57 -21.70
CA GLU A 61 -3.70 7.37 -23.12
C GLU A 61 -3.54 5.92 -23.59
N SER A 62 -2.68 5.15 -22.91
CA SER A 62 -2.50 3.71 -23.14
C SER A 62 -3.48 2.83 -22.33
N GLY A 63 -4.42 3.41 -21.58
CA GLY A 63 -5.45 2.69 -20.81
C GLY A 63 -5.13 2.51 -19.31
N CYS A 64 -4.13 3.21 -18.76
CA CYS A 64 -3.83 3.14 -17.34
C CYS A 64 -4.87 3.89 -16.50
N GLU A 65 -5.54 3.19 -15.57
CA GLU A 65 -6.60 3.76 -14.71
C GLU A 65 -6.07 4.33 -13.40
N TYR A 66 -4.90 3.86 -12.94
CA TYR A 66 -4.21 4.38 -11.76
C TYR A 66 -2.73 4.59 -12.05
N VAL A 67 -2.19 5.75 -11.70
CA VAL A 67 -0.77 6.04 -11.91
C VAL A 67 -0.06 6.16 -10.58
N ARG A 68 0.92 5.27 -10.35
CA ARG A 68 1.76 5.28 -9.16
C ARG A 68 3.04 6.09 -9.41
N ILE A 69 3.40 6.93 -8.45
CA ILE A 69 4.56 7.83 -8.50
C ILE A 69 5.36 7.62 -7.20
N THR A 70 6.68 7.47 -7.31
CA THR A 70 7.54 7.32 -6.13
C THR A 70 7.63 8.62 -5.35
N ALA A 71 7.55 8.56 -4.01
CA ALA A 71 7.70 9.75 -3.15
C ALA A 71 8.56 9.40 -1.93
N PRO A 72 9.89 9.23 -2.12
CA PRO A 72 10.77 8.72 -1.06
C PRO A 72 10.98 9.72 0.09
N SER A 73 10.90 11.03 -0.17
CA SER A 73 11.06 12.08 0.84
C SER A 73 9.89 13.08 0.84
N ILE A 74 9.93 14.01 1.80
CA ILE A 74 8.94 15.09 1.92
C ILE A 74 8.93 16.00 0.69
N ASN A 75 10.07 16.18 0.02
CA ASN A 75 10.16 17.05 -1.15
C ASN A 75 9.38 16.47 -2.33
N GLU A 76 9.57 15.19 -2.64
CA GLU A 76 8.80 14.52 -3.69
C GLU A 76 7.32 14.43 -3.30
N ALA A 77 7.01 14.14 -2.03
CA ALA A 77 5.63 14.11 -1.55
C ALA A 77 4.91 15.46 -1.74
N LYS A 78 5.59 16.58 -1.46
CA LYS A 78 5.06 17.94 -1.75
C LYS A 78 4.92 18.17 -3.25
N ASN A 79 5.88 17.71 -4.06
CA ASN A 79 5.84 17.92 -5.50
C ASN A 79 4.70 17.16 -6.21
N LEU A 80 4.14 16.11 -5.57
CA LEU A 80 2.91 15.47 -6.05
C LEU A 80 1.76 16.47 -6.24
N GLN A 81 1.70 17.54 -5.45
CA GLN A 81 0.67 18.58 -5.61
C GLN A 81 0.85 19.33 -6.94
N ASN A 82 2.10 19.64 -7.31
CA ASN A 82 2.40 20.32 -8.57
C ASN A 82 2.07 19.42 -9.76
N ILE A 83 2.45 18.14 -9.69
CA ILE A 83 2.12 17.14 -10.71
C ILE A 83 0.60 16.99 -10.86
N LYS A 84 -0.11 16.84 -9.74
CA LYS A 84 -1.57 16.73 -9.73
C LYS A 84 -2.21 17.97 -10.33
N ASN A 85 -1.81 19.16 -9.92
CA ASN A 85 -2.37 20.43 -10.43
C ASN A 85 -2.18 20.56 -11.94
N GLU A 86 -0.98 20.25 -12.45
CA GLU A 86 -0.69 20.34 -13.88
C GLU A 86 -1.49 19.31 -14.69
N LEU A 87 -1.63 18.07 -14.19
CA LEU A 87 -2.51 17.06 -14.83
C LEU A 87 -3.96 17.54 -14.90
N ARG A 88 -4.50 18.08 -13.80
CA ARG A 88 -5.88 18.60 -13.75
C ARG A 88 -6.07 19.78 -14.69
N LYS A 89 -5.09 20.70 -14.74
CA LYS A 89 -5.10 21.84 -15.68
C LYS A 89 -5.18 21.38 -17.13
N ARG A 90 -4.57 20.23 -17.45
CA ARG A 90 -4.61 19.61 -18.79
C ARG A 90 -5.80 18.65 -19.00
N GLY A 91 -6.75 18.60 -18.06
CA GLY A 91 -7.96 17.77 -18.17
C GLY A 91 -7.78 16.31 -17.76
N TYR A 92 -6.63 15.91 -17.23
CA TYR A 92 -6.37 14.54 -16.80
C TYR A 92 -6.75 14.35 -15.33
N ILE A 93 -7.76 13.49 -15.10
CA ILE A 93 -8.33 13.25 -13.77
C ILE A 93 -7.94 11.92 -13.13
N VAL A 94 -6.95 11.22 -13.68
CA VAL A 94 -6.48 9.92 -13.20
C VAL A 94 -6.10 9.98 -11.70
N PRO A 95 -6.52 8.99 -10.89
CA PRO A 95 -6.06 8.90 -9.51
C PRO A 95 -4.55 8.63 -9.42
N LEU A 96 -3.88 9.40 -8.58
CA LEU A 96 -2.47 9.26 -8.30
C LEU A 96 -2.26 8.42 -7.04
N ILE A 97 -1.20 7.60 -7.07
CA ILE A 97 -0.81 6.74 -5.96
C ILE A 97 0.61 7.08 -5.53
N ALA A 98 0.80 7.52 -4.29
CA ALA A 98 2.14 7.76 -3.77
C ALA A 98 2.78 6.44 -3.29
N ASP A 99 3.95 6.10 -3.82
CA ASP A 99 4.73 4.93 -3.40
C ASP A 99 5.78 5.31 -2.36
N ILE A 100 5.58 4.88 -1.11
CA ILE A 100 6.40 5.32 0.03
C ILE A 100 6.88 4.08 0.77
N HIS A 101 8.19 4.06 1.04
CA HIS A 101 8.86 2.88 1.59
C HIS A 101 9.32 3.06 3.04
N PHE A 102 9.96 4.19 3.36
CA PHE A 102 10.72 4.33 4.61
C PHE A 102 10.40 5.60 5.43
N THR A 103 9.61 6.53 4.90
CA THR A 103 9.48 7.88 5.47
C THR A 103 8.03 8.17 5.86
N PRO A 104 7.61 7.90 7.11
CA PRO A 104 6.25 8.18 7.60
C PRO A 104 5.79 9.61 7.31
N ASN A 105 6.63 10.60 7.59
CA ASN A 105 6.30 12.01 7.35
C ASN A 105 6.01 12.33 5.87
N ALA A 106 6.67 11.65 4.93
CA ALA A 106 6.37 11.79 3.51
C ALA A 106 5.00 11.18 3.17
N ALA A 107 4.61 10.08 3.84
CA ALA A 107 3.30 9.46 3.67
C ALA A 107 2.18 10.34 4.18
N GLU A 108 2.37 10.99 5.32
CA GLU A 108 1.40 11.93 5.87
C GLU A 108 1.17 13.13 4.94
N VAL A 109 2.24 13.67 4.35
CA VAL A 109 2.14 14.76 3.36
C VAL A 109 1.44 14.29 2.10
N ALA A 110 1.88 13.15 1.54
CA ALA A 110 1.30 12.63 0.31
C ALA A 110 -0.19 12.26 0.48
N ALA A 111 -0.57 11.72 1.64
CA ALA A 111 -1.94 11.32 1.93
C ALA A 111 -2.94 12.49 1.90
N ARG A 112 -2.47 13.74 2.07
CA ARG A 112 -3.31 14.94 1.95
C ARG A 112 -3.50 15.40 0.50
N ILE A 113 -2.69 14.86 -0.42
CA ILE A 113 -2.55 15.34 -1.80
C ILE A 113 -3.13 14.34 -2.80
N VAL A 114 -2.77 13.06 -2.68
CA VAL A 114 -3.12 12.03 -3.66
C VAL A 114 -4.31 11.17 -3.20
N GLU A 115 -4.92 10.46 -4.14
CA GLU A 115 -6.11 9.64 -3.89
C GLU A 115 -5.78 8.35 -3.12
N LYS A 116 -4.52 7.90 -3.15
CA LYS A 116 -4.08 6.71 -2.44
C LYS A 116 -2.61 6.74 -2.07
N VAL A 117 -2.27 6.25 -0.88
CA VAL A 117 -0.88 6.01 -0.46
C VAL A 117 -0.59 4.51 -0.41
N ARG A 118 0.66 4.14 -0.68
CA ARG A 118 1.16 2.79 -0.48
C ARG A 118 2.13 2.78 0.67
N VAL A 119 1.92 1.85 1.60
CA VAL A 119 2.85 1.55 2.69
C VAL A 119 3.37 0.11 2.58
N ASN A 120 4.59 -0.12 3.09
CA ASN A 120 5.16 -1.45 3.26
C ASN A 120 5.37 -1.72 4.77
N PRO A 121 4.60 -2.63 5.39
CA PRO A 121 4.73 -2.97 6.79
C PRO A 121 6.15 -3.21 7.29
N GLY A 122 6.95 -3.97 6.54
CA GLY A 122 8.27 -4.38 6.99
C GLY A 122 9.33 -3.29 7.02
N ASN A 123 9.08 -2.15 6.35
CA ASN A 123 10.04 -1.04 6.22
C ASN A 123 9.52 0.28 6.84
N TYR A 124 8.26 0.34 7.25
CA TYR A 124 7.65 1.59 7.71
C TYR A 124 8.28 2.12 9.00
N ILE A 125 8.78 1.23 9.86
CA ILE A 125 9.30 1.56 11.20
C ILE A 125 10.70 0.99 11.43
N ASP A 126 10.95 -0.20 10.89
CA ASP A 126 12.20 -0.90 11.09
C ASP A 126 13.24 -0.55 10.03
N LYS A 127 14.37 0.01 10.47
CA LYS A 127 15.61 -0.15 9.72
C LYS A 127 16.10 -1.54 10.09
N LYS A 128 16.02 -2.51 9.17
CA LYS A 128 16.52 -3.88 9.37
C LYS A 128 17.90 -3.82 10.02
N LYS A 129 18.01 -4.27 11.27
CA LYS A 129 19.29 -4.37 11.96
C LYS A 129 19.78 -5.82 12.03
N PHE A 130 18.92 -6.82 11.75
CA PHE A 130 19.27 -8.25 11.81
C PHE A 130 20.02 -8.65 13.11
N ASN A 131 19.81 -7.91 14.19
CA ASN A 131 20.55 -8.07 15.44
C ASN A 131 19.81 -8.96 16.45
N ILE A 132 18.51 -9.18 16.25
CA ILE A 132 17.64 -9.96 17.15
C ILE A 132 17.20 -11.21 16.39
N ILE A 133 17.57 -12.37 16.92
CA ILE A 133 17.33 -13.68 16.28
C ILE A 133 15.98 -14.26 16.76
N GLU A 134 15.65 -14.08 18.04
CA GLU A 134 14.40 -14.55 18.65
C GLU A 134 13.73 -13.42 19.43
N TYR A 135 12.43 -13.23 19.19
CA TYR A 135 11.59 -12.27 19.91
C TYR A 135 10.74 -12.99 20.96
N THR A 136 10.75 -12.51 22.20
CA THR A 136 9.77 -12.94 23.21
C THR A 136 8.37 -12.39 22.89
N ASP A 137 7.34 -12.90 23.58
CA ASP A 137 5.98 -12.34 23.49
C ASP A 137 5.90 -10.88 23.91
N GLU A 138 6.60 -10.53 24.97
CA GLU A 138 6.68 -9.15 25.46
C GLU A 138 7.32 -8.22 24.42
N GLN A 139 8.49 -8.58 23.89
CA GLN A 139 9.20 -7.78 22.88
C GLN A 139 8.41 -7.63 21.58
N TYR A 140 7.67 -8.67 21.18
CA TYR A 140 6.81 -8.58 20.00
C TYR A 140 5.67 -7.59 20.23
N ASN A 141 5.01 -7.65 21.39
CA ASN A 141 3.92 -6.74 21.73
C ASN A 141 4.39 -5.28 21.84
N GLU A 142 5.56 -5.03 22.42
CA GLU A 142 6.18 -3.70 22.44
C GLU A 142 6.39 -3.13 21.04
N GLU A 143 6.87 -3.95 20.08
CA GLU A 143 7.01 -3.52 18.69
C GLU A 143 5.64 -3.28 18.03
N VAL A 144 4.61 -4.08 18.34
CA VAL A 144 3.24 -3.85 17.86
C VAL A 144 2.69 -2.50 18.37
N GLU A 145 2.88 -2.18 19.65
CA GLU A 145 2.48 -0.89 20.22
C GLU A 145 3.22 0.28 19.56
N ARG A 146 4.53 0.13 19.35
CA ARG A 146 5.33 1.13 18.62
C ARG A 146 4.86 1.32 17.18
N ILE A 147 4.40 0.26 16.52
CA ILE A 147 3.77 0.35 15.19
C ILE A 147 2.47 1.13 15.27
N TYR A 148 1.62 0.80 16.24
CA TYR A 148 0.37 1.50 16.48
C TYR A 148 0.60 3.01 16.60
N GLU A 149 1.52 3.45 17.46
CA GLU A 149 1.81 4.88 17.69
C GLU A 149 2.27 5.61 16.42
N ARG A 150 3.16 4.99 15.63
CA ARG A 150 3.77 5.62 14.44
C ARG A 150 2.89 5.54 13.20
N PHE A 151 2.02 4.55 13.10
CA PHE A 151 1.15 4.36 11.95
C PHE A 151 -0.20 5.06 12.11
N SER A 152 -0.71 5.17 13.34
CA SER A 152 -1.96 5.85 13.67
C SER A 152 -2.11 7.25 13.06
N PRO A 153 -1.09 8.13 13.06
CA PRO A 153 -1.19 9.45 12.44
C PRO A 153 -1.55 9.38 10.95
N LEU A 154 -0.89 8.49 10.21
CA LEU A 154 -1.17 8.29 8.78
C LEU A 154 -2.59 7.78 8.57
N VAL A 155 -3.05 6.80 9.36
CA VAL A 155 -4.41 6.27 9.26
C VAL A 155 -5.45 7.36 9.50
N LYS A 156 -5.24 8.21 10.52
CA LYS A 156 -6.12 9.35 10.83
C LYS A 156 -6.17 10.35 9.66
N ILE A 157 -5.02 10.68 9.06
CA ILE A 157 -4.94 11.56 7.89
C ILE A 157 -5.66 10.94 6.69
N CYS A 158 -5.43 9.66 6.40
CA CYS A 158 -6.10 8.97 5.33
C CYS A 158 -7.63 8.99 5.50
N LYS A 159 -8.10 8.78 6.74
CA LYS A 159 -9.52 8.86 7.08
C LYS A 159 -10.08 10.29 6.91
N GLU A 160 -9.36 11.30 7.36
CA GLU A 160 -9.76 12.71 7.26
C GLU A 160 -9.87 13.19 5.80
N TYR A 161 -8.92 12.78 4.94
CA TYR A 161 -8.85 13.23 3.54
C TYR A 161 -9.56 12.30 2.55
N GLY A 162 -10.13 11.19 3.03
CA GLY A 162 -10.75 10.18 2.16
C GLY A 162 -9.74 9.47 1.24
N THR A 163 -8.47 9.43 1.67
CA THR A 163 -7.37 8.83 0.91
C THR A 163 -7.32 7.35 1.18
N ALA A 164 -7.35 6.52 0.14
CA ALA A 164 -7.21 5.08 0.28
C ALA A 164 -5.79 4.67 0.65
N MET A 165 -5.62 3.49 1.26
CA MET A 165 -4.32 2.99 1.65
C MET A 165 -4.07 1.60 1.08
N ARG A 166 -2.92 1.40 0.42
CA ARG A 166 -2.43 0.07 0.11
C ARG A 166 -1.45 -0.39 1.19
N VAL A 167 -1.80 -1.44 1.93
CA VAL A 167 -0.86 -2.19 2.77
C VAL A 167 -0.29 -3.32 1.92
N GLY A 168 0.99 -3.20 1.54
CA GLY A 168 1.60 -4.11 0.59
C GLY A 168 2.88 -4.74 1.09
N THR A 169 2.85 -6.04 1.35
CA THR A 169 4.00 -6.84 1.77
C THR A 169 4.68 -7.47 0.55
N ASN A 170 6.00 -7.53 0.59
CA ASN A 170 6.79 -8.29 -0.36
C ASN A 170 7.63 -9.30 0.41
N HIS A 171 7.75 -10.51 -0.13
CA HIS A 171 8.51 -11.64 0.42
C HIS A 171 9.90 -11.20 0.94
N GLY A 172 10.73 -10.55 0.11
CA GLY A 172 12.08 -10.09 0.52
C GLY A 172 12.15 -8.91 1.51
N SER A 173 11.02 -8.40 2.02
CA SER A 173 10.98 -7.20 2.88
C SER A 173 10.20 -7.39 4.18
N LEU A 174 10.00 -8.62 4.65
CA LEU A 174 9.42 -8.86 5.97
C LEU A 174 10.33 -8.28 7.08
N SER A 175 9.71 -7.83 8.17
CA SER A 175 10.39 -7.31 9.37
C SER A 175 10.99 -8.42 10.20
N ASP A 176 12.00 -8.09 11.01
CA ASP A 176 12.75 -9.05 11.83
C ASP A 176 11.80 -9.80 12.81
N ARG A 177 10.81 -9.11 13.40
CA ARG A 177 9.79 -9.73 14.28
C ARG A 177 8.92 -10.77 13.57
N ILE A 178 8.54 -10.49 12.32
CA ILE A 178 7.70 -11.40 11.52
C ILE A 178 8.53 -12.60 11.09
N MET A 179 9.76 -12.35 10.63
CA MET A 179 10.70 -13.40 10.26
C MET A 179 10.99 -14.34 11.42
N SER A 180 11.14 -13.81 12.64
CA SER A 180 11.39 -14.62 13.85
C SER A 180 10.22 -15.55 14.19
N ARG A 181 8.97 -15.08 14.09
CA ARG A 181 7.78 -15.86 14.48
C ARG A 181 7.23 -16.78 13.40
N TYR A 182 7.20 -16.29 12.17
CA TYR A 182 6.48 -16.92 11.06
C TYR A 182 7.40 -17.34 9.91
N GLY A 183 8.66 -16.93 9.95
CA GLY A 183 9.61 -17.15 8.87
C GLY A 183 9.25 -16.39 7.59
N ASP A 184 10.04 -16.65 6.55
CA ASP A 184 9.83 -16.12 5.20
C ASP A 184 8.77 -16.95 4.44
N THR A 185 7.56 -17.00 5.00
CA THR A 185 6.47 -17.86 4.54
C THR A 185 5.27 -17.03 4.06
N PRO A 186 4.35 -17.64 3.27
CA PRO A 186 3.08 -16.98 2.92
C PRO A 186 2.29 -16.52 4.15
N LEU A 187 2.34 -17.30 5.24
CA LEU A 187 1.74 -16.92 6.52
C LEU A 187 2.41 -15.67 7.11
N GLY A 188 3.75 -15.60 7.09
CA GLY A 188 4.48 -14.41 7.53
C GLY A 188 4.13 -13.16 6.72
N MET A 189 3.95 -13.29 5.40
CA MET A 189 3.49 -12.19 4.54
C MET A 189 2.08 -11.72 4.90
N VAL A 190 1.17 -12.65 5.21
CA VAL A 190 -0.19 -12.34 5.65
C VAL A 190 -0.18 -11.63 7.01
N GLU A 191 0.50 -12.19 8.01
CA GLU A 191 0.56 -11.60 9.35
C GLU A 191 1.20 -10.22 9.34
N SER A 192 2.26 -10.01 8.54
CA SER A 192 2.88 -8.70 8.37
C SER A 192 1.89 -7.63 7.86
N ALA A 193 0.97 -8.00 6.97
CA ALA A 193 -0.09 -7.09 6.54
C ALA A 193 -1.17 -6.92 7.61
N LEU A 194 -1.57 -8.02 8.27
CA LEU A 194 -2.65 -8.02 9.26
C LEU A 194 -2.32 -7.17 10.50
N GLU A 195 -1.05 -7.08 10.92
CA GLU A 195 -0.63 -6.14 11.97
C GLU A 195 -1.10 -4.70 11.67
N PHE A 196 -0.93 -4.24 10.42
CA PHE A 196 -1.32 -2.90 10.00
C PHE A 196 -2.83 -2.79 9.76
N VAL A 197 -3.48 -3.86 9.27
CA VAL A 197 -4.93 -3.90 9.09
C VAL A 197 -5.66 -3.78 10.42
N ARG A 198 -5.21 -4.50 11.46
CA ARG A 198 -5.79 -4.43 12.82
C ARG A 198 -5.77 -2.99 13.35
N ILE A 199 -4.66 -2.28 13.20
CA ILE A 199 -4.55 -0.86 13.58
C ILE A 199 -5.55 0.01 12.80
N CYS A 200 -5.69 -0.22 11.49
CA CYS A 200 -6.68 0.50 10.69
C CYS A 200 -8.12 0.23 11.17
N GLU A 201 -8.44 -1.02 11.50
CA GLU A 201 -9.76 -1.43 11.99
C GLU A 201 -10.08 -0.80 13.35
N ASP A 202 -9.12 -0.80 14.29
CA ASP A 202 -9.24 -0.15 15.60
C ASP A 202 -9.54 1.35 15.45
N LEU A 203 -8.95 2.00 14.45
CA LEU A 203 -9.18 3.41 14.11
C LEU A 203 -10.42 3.63 13.22
N ASN A 204 -11.22 2.59 12.99
CA ASN A 204 -12.41 2.60 12.13
C ASN A 204 -12.13 3.13 10.71
N TYR A 205 -11.00 2.72 10.13
CA TYR A 205 -10.62 3.03 8.76
C TYR A 205 -10.64 1.75 7.92
N ARG A 206 -11.37 1.77 6.80
CA ARG A 206 -11.65 0.56 5.99
C ARG A 206 -11.36 0.71 4.49
N ASP A 207 -10.81 1.85 4.06
CA ASP A 207 -10.44 2.09 2.66
C ASP A 207 -9.06 1.51 2.35
N ILE A 208 -8.94 0.21 2.61
CA ILE A 208 -7.69 -0.55 2.56
C ILE A 208 -7.68 -1.46 1.34
N VAL A 209 -6.55 -1.46 0.64
CA VAL A 209 -6.23 -2.40 -0.44
C VAL A 209 -5.03 -3.23 -0.01
N LEU A 210 -5.07 -4.54 -0.21
CA LEU A 210 -3.96 -5.43 0.13
C LEU A 210 -3.18 -5.82 -1.12
N SER A 211 -1.87 -6.05 -0.96
CA SER A 211 -1.07 -6.73 -1.98
C SER A 211 -0.01 -7.62 -1.33
N MET A 212 0.08 -8.86 -1.79
CA MET A 212 1.10 -9.84 -1.42
C MET A 212 1.93 -10.11 -2.66
N LYS A 213 3.25 -9.88 -2.62
CA LYS A 213 4.13 -10.08 -3.79
C LYS A 213 5.34 -10.95 -3.48
N ALA A 214 5.54 -11.97 -4.31
CA ALA A 214 6.73 -12.79 -4.35
C ALA A 214 7.30 -12.83 -5.78
N SER A 215 8.61 -13.03 -5.91
CA SER A 215 9.27 -13.19 -7.21
C SER A 215 9.19 -14.62 -7.73
N ASN A 216 8.94 -15.59 -6.84
CA ASN A 216 8.73 -17.00 -7.18
C ASN A 216 7.22 -17.29 -7.15
N THR A 217 6.70 -17.90 -8.22
CA THR A 217 5.28 -18.25 -8.35
C THR A 217 4.85 -19.45 -7.52
N GLN A 218 5.80 -20.20 -6.95
CA GLN A 218 5.56 -21.34 -6.06
C GLN A 218 5.40 -20.92 -4.58
N VAL A 219 5.76 -19.67 -4.25
CA VAL A 219 5.70 -19.11 -2.90
C VAL A 219 4.44 -18.26 -2.76
#